data_AF-A0A9Q0RH29-F1
#
_entry.id   AF-A0A9Q0RH29-F1
#
_cell.length_a   1.000
_cell.length_b   1.000
_cell.length_c   1.000
_cell.angle_alpha   90.00
_cell.angle_beta   90.00
_cell.angle_gamma   90.00
#
_symmetry.space_group_name_H-M   'P 1'
#
loop_
_entity.id
_entity.type
_entity.pdbx_description
1 polymer ?
#
loop_
_entity_poly.entity_id
_entity_poly.type
_entity_poly.pdbx_seq_one_letter_code
_entity_poly.pdbx_strand_id
1 'polypeptide(L)'
;MSERGESEAFLQDQLLLIKDLLTLRFGPQFLVDLNQRLGMSTKSFTSTIKQMVDALIRLSETNQSFLVQSNERVENEFIRNKIKPSLNQILNESPSTTQALLFVDTKLVERVVSRKSTNMKIYPNDIFLLTIYLKSLFGEEDSDTSQKDAESVEENKKTEMNDSDLSVKKDPKIADSLIFPLAVDQTSQDSESKKKEVYKVTHESKDDDNEIAVIAHNHQRSVSTLSTTTPTESYVSANDKFDNISQFEADSFEALDAQSMESYLSPQKLSFPNQVNRENFGTPRQAISVKENEEINTPLQFTPQSKQQDKFMIKDSFELLHFRVPQHTPLYVYSAQIVETTTLVLINEYSKLNKNQQLKEKEKMRKIANKFRHLIRNRIDCLIIPTITMTSFIRKYPGIVHFIFVDRKRNKVIAPKITSLHGNITDENDPSRMLSENFIQSKVWDLCSVSQSYLMKGYTNILERIGDFFYSFRIWFEDSERKLLHPKTTKLPIEEAKKSNDFYQSLITLLFHGKKNVFCYELFALYSGLLSIETVTKFNNNLIEELFVYF
;
A
#
# COMPACT_ATOMS: atom_id res chain seq x y z
N MET A 1 11.88 17.61 -6.08
CA MET A 1 11.96 16.14 -5.91
C MET A 1 12.50 15.88 -4.52
N SER A 2 12.22 14.72 -3.90
CA SER A 2 12.92 14.33 -2.67
C SER A 2 14.36 13.91 -2.97
N GLU A 3 15.18 13.74 -1.93
CA GLU A 3 16.56 13.24 -2.04
C GLU A 3 16.62 11.81 -2.60
N ARG A 4 15.51 11.06 -2.54
CA ARG A 4 15.35 9.72 -3.14
C ARG A 4 14.81 9.76 -4.58
N GLY A 5 14.61 10.94 -5.16
CA GLY A 5 14.08 11.11 -6.52
C GLY A 5 12.57 10.83 -6.66
N GLU A 6 11.82 10.81 -5.56
CA GLU A 6 10.39 10.51 -5.59
C GLU A 6 9.62 11.58 -6.39
N SER A 7 8.61 11.14 -7.14
CA SER A 7 7.77 12.03 -7.94
C SER A 7 6.87 12.90 -7.06
N GLU A 8 6.58 14.12 -7.52
CA GLU A 8 5.68 15.02 -6.79
C GLU A 8 4.28 14.40 -6.61
N ALA A 9 3.77 13.67 -7.61
CA ALA A 9 2.49 12.98 -7.53
C ALA A 9 2.46 11.94 -6.38
N PHE A 10 3.52 11.12 -6.24
CA PHE A 10 3.63 10.18 -5.13
C PHE A 10 3.62 10.89 -3.77
N LEU A 11 4.36 11.99 -3.62
CA LEU A 11 4.37 12.78 -2.39
C LEU A 11 3.00 13.43 -2.09
N GLN A 12 2.28 13.90 -3.12
CA GLN A 12 0.91 14.39 -3.00
C GLN A 12 -0.04 13.27 -2.54
N ASP A 13 0.05 12.06 -3.11
CA ASP A 13 -0.78 10.92 -2.73
C ASP A 13 -0.52 10.44 -1.28
N GLN A 14 0.74 10.43 -0.83
CA GLN A 14 1.07 10.13 0.58
C GLN A 14 0.54 11.22 1.53
N LEU A 15 0.64 12.50 1.16
CA LEU A 15 0.07 13.61 1.94
C LEU A 15 -1.47 13.55 2.00
N LEU A 16 -2.13 13.12 0.91
CA LEU A 16 -3.57 12.87 0.89
C LEU A 16 -3.94 11.69 1.80
N LEU A 17 -3.18 10.59 1.79
CA LEU A 17 -3.39 9.44 2.68
C LEU A 17 -3.22 9.81 4.16
N ILE A 18 -2.19 10.59 4.50
CA ILE A 18 -1.98 11.12 5.86
C ILE A 18 -3.14 12.04 6.26
N LYS A 19 -3.55 12.98 5.39
CA LYS A 19 -4.71 13.86 5.59
C LYS A 19 -5.99 13.07 5.86
N ASP A 20 -6.23 11.99 5.12
CA ASP A 20 -7.39 11.11 5.30
C ASP A 20 -7.35 10.35 6.63
N LEU A 21 -6.18 9.87 7.04
CA LEU A 21 -5.96 9.21 8.34
C LEU A 21 -6.14 10.17 9.52
N LEU A 22 -5.63 11.41 9.42
CA LEU A 22 -5.89 12.48 10.38
C LEU A 22 -7.37 12.85 10.43
N THR A 23 -8.05 12.88 9.28
CA THR A 23 -9.49 13.15 9.19
C THR A 23 -10.29 12.02 9.85
N LEU A 24 -9.92 10.75 9.65
CA LEU A 24 -10.53 9.63 10.36
C LEU A 24 -10.35 9.78 11.88
N ARG A 25 -9.14 10.13 12.36
CA ARG A 25 -8.87 10.17 13.79
C ARG A 25 -9.44 11.39 14.52
N PHE A 26 -9.42 12.57 13.91
CA PHE A 26 -9.74 13.84 14.57
C PHE A 26 -10.95 14.58 13.97
N GLY A 27 -11.43 14.17 12.81
CA GLY A 27 -12.55 14.80 12.09
C GLY A 27 -12.13 15.95 11.16
N PRO A 28 -12.96 16.34 10.19
CA PRO A 28 -12.60 17.32 9.17
C PRO A 28 -12.36 18.73 9.73
N GLN A 29 -13.12 19.13 10.76
CA GLN A 29 -12.92 20.42 11.43
C GLN A 29 -11.53 20.55 12.06
N PHE A 30 -10.93 19.44 12.49
CA PHE A 30 -9.60 19.46 13.10
C PHE A 30 -8.51 19.97 12.14
N LEU A 31 -8.64 19.67 10.83
CA LEU A 31 -7.70 20.16 9.83
C LEU A 31 -7.82 21.68 9.59
N VAL A 32 -9.03 22.23 9.72
CA VAL A 32 -9.28 23.68 9.65
C VAL A 32 -8.70 24.39 10.89
N ASP A 33 -8.92 23.81 12.06
CA ASP A 33 -8.42 24.34 13.33
C ASP A 33 -6.89 24.14 13.52
N LEU A 34 -6.22 23.31 12.72
CA LEU A 34 -4.86 22.83 12.95
C LEU A 34 -3.88 24.00 13.18
N ASN A 35 -3.94 25.01 12.32
CA ASN A 35 -3.10 26.21 12.39
C ASN A 35 -3.30 27.01 13.69
N GLN A 36 -4.49 26.95 14.31
CA GLN A 36 -4.77 27.58 15.60
C GLN A 36 -4.33 26.70 16.79
N ARG A 37 -4.34 25.37 16.61
CA ARG A 37 -4.07 24.39 17.68
C ARG A 37 -2.59 24.07 17.86
N LEU A 38 -1.75 24.26 16.84
CA LEU A 38 -0.29 24.00 16.89
C LEU A 38 0.44 24.82 17.99
N GLY A 39 -0.14 25.92 18.47
CA GLY A 39 0.41 26.73 19.56
C GLY A 39 0.18 26.19 21.00
N MET A 40 -0.58 25.10 21.19
CA MET A 40 -0.93 24.60 22.54
C MET A 40 -0.41 23.18 22.82
N SER A 41 0.54 23.06 23.76
CA SER A 41 1.01 21.83 24.45
C SER A 41 0.73 20.50 23.72
N THR A 42 1.33 20.33 22.55
CA THR A 42 0.94 19.33 21.54
C THR A 42 1.36 17.89 21.85
N LYS A 43 2.16 17.62 22.88
CA LYS A 43 2.89 16.35 23.09
C LYS A 43 2.08 15.07 22.81
N SER A 44 0.90 14.91 23.43
CA SER A 44 0.06 13.72 23.21
C SER A 44 -0.48 13.62 21.78
N PHE A 45 -0.82 14.74 21.14
CA PHE A 45 -1.32 14.79 19.77
C PHE A 45 -0.20 14.49 18.76
N THR A 46 0.98 15.11 18.93
CA THR A 46 2.17 14.82 18.12
C THR A 46 2.57 13.35 18.25
N SER A 47 2.48 12.76 19.45
CA SER A 47 2.71 11.32 19.66
C SER A 47 1.74 10.45 18.84
N THR A 48 0.43 10.75 18.86
CA THR A 48 -0.55 9.99 18.07
C THR A 48 -0.35 10.16 16.56
N ILE A 49 0.01 11.36 16.08
CA ILE A 49 0.40 11.54 14.66
C ILE A 49 1.64 10.71 14.33
N LYS A 50 2.69 10.77 15.16
CA LYS A 50 3.92 10.00 14.95
C LYS A 50 3.61 8.51 14.84
N GLN A 51 2.88 7.94 15.81
CA GLN A 51 2.45 6.54 15.79
C GLN A 51 1.66 6.15 14.53
N MET A 52 0.79 7.03 14.03
CA MET A 52 0.03 6.78 12.79
C MET A 52 0.89 6.85 11.52
N VAL A 53 1.87 7.76 11.48
CA VAL A 53 2.80 7.92 10.35
C VAL A 53 3.87 6.81 10.35
N ASP A 54 4.46 6.50 11.51
CA ASP A 54 5.38 5.37 11.70
C ASP A 54 4.71 4.05 11.26
N ALA A 55 3.44 3.84 11.66
CA ALA A 55 2.67 2.67 11.25
C ALA A 55 2.40 2.65 9.74
N LEU A 56 2.09 3.78 9.11
CA LEU A 56 1.94 3.85 7.65
C LEU A 56 3.24 3.53 6.92
N ILE A 57 4.37 4.12 7.33
CA ILE A 57 5.69 3.90 6.72
C ILE A 57 6.05 2.42 6.80
N ARG A 58 6.09 1.85 8.02
CA ARG A 58 6.40 0.44 8.25
C ARG A 58 5.50 -0.50 7.43
N LEU A 59 4.19 -0.23 7.38
CA LEU A 59 3.25 -1.03 6.58
C LEU A 59 3.48 -0.89 5.06
N SER A 60 3.89 0.29 4.58
CA SER A 60 4.26 0.48 3.17
C SER A 60 5.61 -0.16 2.80
N GLU A 61 6.49 -0.36 3.78
CA GLU A 61 7.79 -1.04 3.63
C GLU A 61 7.66 -2.56 3.71
N THR A 62 6.75 -3.11 4.53
CA THR A 62 6.60 -4.57 4.72
C THR A 62 5.43 -5.21 3.98
N ASN A 63 4.29 -4.51 3.83
CA ASN A 63 3.04 -5.13 3.38
C ASN A 63 2.60 -4.57 2.01
N GLN A 64 2.75 -5.42 0.98
CA GLN A 64 2.40 -5.14 -0.43
C GLN A 64 1.00 -4.52 -0.65
N SER A 65 0.04 -4.81 0.22
CA SER A 65 -1.31 -4.26 0.16
C SER A 65 -1.36 -2.74 0.40
N PHE A 66 -0.39 -2.17 1.09
CA PHE A 66 -0.30 -0.73 1.37
C PHE A 66 0.38 0.04 0.25
N LEU A 67 1.33 -0.56 -0.49
CA LEU A 67 1.88 0.02 -1.74
C LEU A 67 0.78 0.38 -2.73
N VAL A 68 -0.17 -0.54 -2.92
CA VAL A 68 -1.30 -0.35 -3.83
C VAL A 68 -2.52 0.27 -3.13
N GLN A 69 -2.44 0.63 -1.84
CA GLN A 69 -3.51 1.24 -1.06
C GLN A 69 -4.84 0.44 -1.05
N SER A 70 -4.76 -0.87 -0.81
CA SER A 70 -5.89 -1.81 -0.88
C SER A 70 -5.99 -2.75 0.32
N ASN A 71 -7.18 -3.30 0.55
CA ASN A 71 -7.42 -4.24 1.64
C ASN A 71 -7.07 -5.66 1.22
N GLU A 72 -6.10 -6.29 1.87
CA GLU A 72 -5.93 -7.74 1.75
C GLU A 72 -7.03 -8.46 2.56
N ARG A 73 -7.50 -9.61 2.06
CA ARG A 73 -8.54 -10.41 2.71
C ARG A 73 -8.14 -11.88 2.83
N VAL A 74 -8.70 -12.54 3.84
CA VAL A 74 -8.51 -13.98 4.02
C VAL A 74 -9.35 -14.75 3.02
N GLU A 75 -8.71 -15.25 1.96
CA GLU A 75 -9.35 -16.09 0.95
C GLU A 75 -9.45 -17.56 1.35
N ASN A 76 -10.12 -17.78 2.48
CA ASN A 76 -10.52 -19.08 2.95
C ASN A 76 -11.97 -19.05 3.44
N GLU A 77 -12.88 -19.56 2.61
CA GLU A 77 -14.32 -19.53 2.91
C GLU A 77 -14.68 -20.38 4.15
N PHE A 78 -13.96 -21.48 4.41
CA PHE A 78 -14.16 -22.33 5.58
C PHE A 78 -13.83 -21.59 6.90
N ILE A 79 -12.77 -20.76 6.92
CA ILE A 79 -12.47 -19.87 8.04
C ILE A 79 -13.60 -18.84 8.22
N ARG A 80 -14.01 -18.17 7.14
CA ARG A 80 -15.11 -17.18 7.17
C ARG A 80 -16.40 -17.80 7.70
N ASN A 81 -16.82 -18.95 7.17
CA ASN A 81 -18.03 -19.66 7.58
C ASN A 81 -17.96 -20.20 9.02
N LYS A 82 -16.76 -20.49 9.57
CA LYS A 82 -16.57 -20.82 10.99
C LYS A 82 -16.66 -19.60 11.93
N ILE A 83 -16.18 -18.43 11.49
CA ILE A 83 -16.09 -17.21 12.32
C ILE A 83 -17.38 -16.37 12.27
N LYS A 84 -18.00 -16.27 11.10
CA LYS A 84 -19.20 -15.47 10.82
C LYS A 84 -20.37 -15.73 11.79
N PRO A 85 -20.68 -16.98 12.23
CA PRO A 85 -21.72 -17.22 13.24
C PRO A 85 -21.39 -16.58 14.60
N SER A 86 -20.13 -16.64 15.05
CA SER A 86 -19.68 -16.05 16.31
C SER A 86 -19.69 -14.51 16.25
N LEU A 87 -19.36 -13.91 15.10
CA LEU A 87 -19.51 -12.46 14.87
C LEU A 87 -20.99 -12.03 14.85
N ASN A 88 -21.88 -12.82 14.23
CA ASN A 88 -23.32 -12.57 14.27
C ASN A 88 -23.88 -12.67 15.70
N GLN A 89 -23.41 -13.65 16.50
CA GLN A 89 -23.83 -13.79 17.89
C GLN A 89 -23.55 -12.52 18.70
N ILE A 90 -22.31 -12.00 18.67
CA ILE A 90 -21.95 -10.81 19.45
C ILE A 90 -22.66 -9.53 18.98
N LEU A 91 -22.98 -9.42 17.69
CA LEU A 91 -23.80 -8.33 17.15
C LEU A 91 -25.26 -8.40 17.61
N ASN A 92 -25.82 -9.60 17.73
CA ASN A 92 -27.18 -9.77 18.27
C ASN A 92 -27.23 -9.43 19.78
N GLU A 93 -26.17 -9.77 20.53
CA GLU A 93 -26.01 -9.45 21.96
C GLU A 93 -25.69 -7.96 22.22
N SER A 94 -25.32 -7.19 21.20
CA SER A 94 -25.03 -5.75 21.30
C SER A 94 -25.94 -4.91 20.39
N PRO A 95 -27.13 -4.50 20.86
CA PRO A 95 -28.12 -3.79 20.02
C PRO A 95 -27.65 -2.49 19.36
N SER A 96 -26.60 -1.86 19.89
CA SER A 96 -26.01 -0.60 19.42
C SER A 96 -24.79 -0.78 18.52
N THR A 97 -24.27 -2.00 18.38
CA THR A 97 -23.18 -2.30 17.44
C THR A 97 -23.76 -2.53 16.06
N THR A 98 -23.42 -1.63 15.12
CA THR A 98 -23.88 -1.67 13.74
C THR A 98 -23.02 -2.59 12.89
N GLN A 99 -21.72 -2.70 13.17
CA GLN A 99 -20.79 -3.54 12.41
C GLN A 99 -19.72 -4.17 13.31
N ALA A 100 -19.32 -5.40 12.98
CA ALA A 100 -18.18 -6.09 13.57
C ALA A 100 -17.20 -6.53 12.46
N LEU A 101 -15.91 -6.30 12.68
CA LEU A 101 -14.83 -6.72 11.80
C LEU A 101 -13.82 -7.56 12.59
N LEU A 102 -13.30 -8.61 11.96
CA LEU A 102 -12.17 -9.37 12.49
C LEU A 102 -10.98 -9.24 11.56
N PHE A 103 -9.85 -8.78 12.10
CA PHE A 103 -8.56 -8.74 11.42
C PHE A 103 -7.62 -9.78 12.03
N VAL A 104 -6.74 -10.33 11.19
CA VAL A 104 -5.55 -11.08 11.62
C VAL A 104 -4.37 -10.48 10.88
N ASP A 105 -3.39 -10.00 11.65
CA ASP A 105 -2.39 -9.05 11.19
C ASP A 105 -3.04 -7.83 10.48
N THR A 106 -2.76 -7.57 9.21
CA THR A 106 -3.44 -6.53 8.40
C THR A 106 -4.62 -7.07 7.59
N LYS A 107 -4.82 -8.39 7.55
CA LYS A 107 -5.77 -9.07 6.66
C LYS A 107 -7.17 -9.05 7.28
N LEU A 108 -8.16 -8.58 6.52
CA LEU A 108 -9.57 -8.66 6.94
C LEU A 108 -10.06 -10.11 6.77
N VAL A 109 -10.45 -10.75 7.87
CA VAL A 109 -11.02 -12.11 7.87
C VAL A 109 -12.47 -12.07 7.41
N GLU A 110 -13.30 -11.31 8.11
CA GLU A 110 -14.74 -11.22 7.88
C GLU A 110 -15.29 -9.89 8.42
N ARG A 111 -16.34 -9.37 7.78
CA ARG A 111 -17.08 -8.18 8.19
C ARG A 111 -18.56 -8.51 8.24
N VAL A 112 -19.16 -8.43 9.42
CA VAL A 112 -20.60 -8.63 9.63
C VAL A 112 -21.27 -7.29 9.93
N VAL A 113 -22.39 -7.02 9.24
CA VAL A 113 -23.23 -5.85 9.45
C VAL A 113 -24.50 -6.28 10.17
N SER A 114 -24.87 -5.58 11.24
CA SER A 114 -26.08 -5.81 12.01
C SER A 114 -27.32 -5.50 11.17
N ARG A 115 -28.35 -6.35 11.27
CA ARG A 115 -29.65 -6.13 10.60
C ARG A 115 -30.36 -4.82 11.01
N LYS A 116 -29.91 -4.19 12.10
CA LYS A 116 -30.40 -2.91 12.61
C LYS A 116 -29.72 -1.69 11.96
N SER A 117 -28.61 -1.88 11.25
CA SER A 117 -27.86 -0.83 10.56
C SER A 117 -28.56 -0.42 9.27
N THR A 118 -29.53 0.50 9.36
CA THR A 118 -30.43 0.85 8.25
C THR A 118 -29.74 1.57 7.09
N ASN A 119 -28.75 2.45 7.36
CA ASN A 119 -28.09 3.27 6.34
C ASN A 119 -26.56 3.28 6.38
N MET A 120 -25.93 2.89 7.50
CA MET A 120 -24.50 3.08 7.71
C MET A 120 -23.64 2.08 6.91
N LYS A 121 -23.00 2.54 5.83
CA LYS A 121 -22.04 1.77 5.03
C LYS A 121 -20.62 2.33 5.22
N ILE A 122 -19.74 1.55 5.85
CA ILE A 122 -18.30 1.81 5.89
C ILE A 122 -17.69 1.36 4.55
N TYR A 123 -16.86 2.20 3.94
CA TYR A 123 -16.31 1.98 2.60
C TYR A 123 -15.00 1.18 2.67
N PRO A 124 -14.60 0.46 1.62
CA PRO A 124 -13.32 -0.25 1.59
C PRO A 124 -12.11 0.63 1.95
N ASN A 125 -12.10 1.89 1.51
CA ASN A 125 -11.01 2.82 1.82
C ASN A 125 -11.01 3.24 3.30
N ASP A 126 -12.16 3.22 3.97
CA ASP A 126 -12.24 3.47 5.42
C ASP A 126 -11.73 2.27 6.22
N ILE A 127 -11.92 1.04 5.71
CA ILE A 127 -11.35 -0.18 6.31
C ILE A 127 -9.81 -0.13 6.21
N PHE A 128 -9.27 0.33 5.07
CA PHE A 128 -7.83 0.48 4.87
C PHE A 128 -7.21 1.48 5.88
N LEU A 129 -7.79 2.69 6.00
CA LEU A 129 -7.38 3.68 7.01
C LEU A 129 -7.51 3.13 8.44
N LEU A 130 -8.59 2.39 8.72
CA LEU A 130 -8.80 1.74 10.02
C LEU A 130 -7.73 0.67 10.31
N THR A 131 -7.25 -0.08 9.32
CA THR A 131 -6.15 -1.04 9.50
C THR A 131 -4.85 -0.33 9.89
N ILE A 132 -4.50 0.78 9.22
CA ILE A 132 -3.33 1.60 9.61
C ILE A 132 -3.51 2.10 11.05
N TYR A 133 -4.70 2.62 11.38
CA TYR A 133 -5.00 3.11 12.72
C TYR A 133 -4.85 2.04 13.80
N LEU A 134 -5.40 0.84 13.59
CA LEU A 134 -5.26 -0.29 14.53
C LEU A 134 -3.81 -0.72 14.70
N LYS A 135 -2.99 -0.65 13.65
CA LYS A 135 -1.55 -0.92 13.72
C LYS A 135 -0.74 0.20 14.39
N SER A 136 -1.26 1.43 14.47
CA SER A 136 -0.71 2.48 15.33
C SER A 136 -1.05 2.31 16.82
N LEU A 137 -2.11 1.54 17.14
CA LEU A 137 -2.55 1.26 18.52
C LEU A 137 -2.01 -0.06 19.10
N PHE A 138 -1.89 -1.09 18.26
CA PHE A 138 -1.56 -2.46 18.67
C PHE A 138 -0.38 -3.07 17.91
N GLY A 139 0.29 -2.29 17.04
CA GLY A 139 1.59 -2.70 16.52
C GLY A 139 2.57 -2.95 17.66
N GLU A 140 3.52 -3.85 17.42
CA GLU A 140 4.67 -3.98 18.32
C GLU A 140 5.51 -2.69 18.26
N GLU A 141 6.04 -2.30 19.43
CA GLU A 141 7.10 -1.30 19.52
C GLU A 141 8.39 -2.06 19.21
N ASP A 142 9.01 -1.75 18.07
CA ASP A 142 10.16 -2.51 17.58
C ASP A 142 11.30 -2.46 18.61
N SER A 143 11.67 -3.64 19.15
CA SER A 143 12.40 -3.74 20.41
C SER A 143 13.82 -3.15 20.38
N ASP A 144 14.38 -2.98 19.18
CA ASP A 144 15.66 -2.34 18.86
C ASP A 144 15.81 -0.94 19.48
N THR A 145 14.69 -0.23 19.70
CA THR A 145 14.69 1.07 20.39
C THR A 145 15.31 0.98 21.79
N SER A 146 15.23 -0.19 22.44
CA SER A 146 15.75 -0.45 23.79
C SER A 146 17.28 -0.50 23.88
N GLN A 147 18.00 -0.70 22.76
CA GLN A 147 19.45 -0.83 22.77
C GLN A 147 20.18 0.50 22.51
N LYS A 148 19.61 1.39 21.69
CA LYS A 148 20.24 2.69 21.35
C LYS A 148 20.30 3.66 22.54
N ASP A 149 19.33 3.57 23.44
CA ASP A 149 19.33 4.33 24.70
C ASP A 149 20.24 3.71 25.79
N ALA A 150 20.81 2.52 25.56
CA ALA A 150 21.78 1.91 26.48
C ALA A 150 23.22 2.36 26.19
N GLU A 151 23.63 2.39 24.92
CA GLU A 151 25.01 2.74 24.53
C GLU A 151 25.35 4.20 24.87
N SER A 152 24.39 5.12 24.76
CA SER A 152 24.55 6.54 25.11
C SER A 152 24.76 6.82 26.62
N VAL A 153 24.55 5.81 27.48
CA VAL A 153 24.78 5.89 28.94
C VAL A 153 26.17 5.41 29.34
N GLU A 154 26.86 4.58 28.54
CA GLU A 154 28.22 4.11 28.85
C GLU A 154 29.34 5.06 28.40
N GLU A 155 29.17 5.84 27.32
CA GLU A 155 30.17 6.85 26.93
C GLU A 155 30.30 7.99 27.96
N ASN A 156 29.21 8.39 28.61
CA ASN A 156 29.18 9.44 29.63
C ASN A 156 29.80 9.03 30.98
N LYS A 157 30.53 7.90 31.05
CA LYS A 157 31.14 7.36 32.28
C LYS A 157 32.66 7.19 32.24
N LYS A 158 33.34 7.66 31.18
CA LYS A 158 34.80 7.49 30.99
C LYS A 158 35.64 8.78 31.07
N THR A 159 35.05 9.92 31.43
CA THR A 159 35.69 11.24 31.30
C THR A 159 35.82 12.02 32.62
N GLU A 160 35.84 11.34 33.78
CA GLU A 160 36.08 11.95 35.10
C GLU A 160 37.09 11.15 35.97
N MET A 161 38.30 10.90 35.46
CA MET A 161 39.48 10.57 36.28
C MET A 161 40.78 11.05 35.63
N ASN A 162 41.25 12.24 36.02
CA ASN A 162 42.66 12.65 36.12
C ASN A 162 42.73 14.14 36.52
N ASP A 163 42.93 14.42 37.81
CA ASP A 163 44.05 15.23 38.31
C ASP A 163 43.89 15.58 39.80
N SER A 164 44.80 15.03 40.61
CA SER A 164 45.29 15.63 41.85
C SER A 164 46.46 16.57 41.49
N ASP A 165 46.83 17.60 42.24
CA ASP A 165 46.67 17.82 43.69
C ASP A 165 46.88 19.34 44.02
N LEU A 166 47.03 19.67 45.31
CA LEU A 166 47.68 20.86 45.88
C LEU A 166 46.90 22.20 45.96
N SER A 167 46.03 22.24 46.98
CA SER A 167 46.09 23.25 48.08
C SER A 167 45.66 24.71 47.87
N VAL A 168 44.79 25.20 48.76
CA VAL A 168 45.09 26.15 49.88
C VAL A 168 43.80 26.36 50.71
N LYS A 169 43.88 27.06 51.85
CA LYS A 169 42.88 27.08 52.95
C LYS A 169 41.74 28.11 52.77
N LYS A 170 40.68 27.86 53.55
CA LYS A 170 39.60 28.78 54.01
C LYS A 170 40.13 30.19 54.37
N ASP A 171 39.34 31.28 54.38
CA ASP A 171 38.01 31.47 55.01
C ASP A 171 37.18 32.62 54.34
N PRO A 172 35.88 32.80 54.70
CA PRO A 172 34.96 33.76 54.05
C PRO A 172 34.71 35.08 54.81
N LYS A 173 34.26 36.14 54.12
CA LYS A 173 33.26 37.17 54.54
C LYS A 173 33.17 38.37 53.56
N ILE A 174 32.12 39.18 53.76
CA ILE A 174 31.83 40.50 53.13
C ILE A 174 31.51 40.39 51.62
N ALA A 175 30.30 40.61 51.07
CA ALA A 175 29.14 41.50 51.34
C ALA A 175 29.15 42.83 50.56
N ASP A 176 27.94 43.26 50.22
CA ASP A 176 27.51 44.56 49.68
C ASP A 176 28.01 45.07 48.31
N SER A 177 27.02 45.14 47.40
CA SER A 177 26.70 46.35 46.59
C SER A 177 27.54 46.60 45.30
N LEU A 178 27.07 47.30 44.25
CA LEU A 178 25.76 47.92 43.93
C LEU A 178 25.70 48.22 42.40
N ILE A 179 24.59 48.82 41.92
CA ILE A 179 24.50 49.67 40.69
C ILE A 179 24.52 48.98 39.30
N PHE A 180 23.29 48.79 38.79
CA PHE A 180 22.78 48.95 37.39
C PHE A 180 23.28 50.21 36.64
N PRO A 181 22.86 50.53 35.38
CA PRO A 181 22.19 49.76 34.29
C PRO A 181 22.86 50.00 32.90
N LEU A 182 22.16 49.61 31.80
CA LEU A 182 22.04 50.27 30.46
C LEU A 182 23.34 50.74 29.71
N ALA A 183 23.44 50.69 28.38
CA ALA A 183 22.41 50.85 27.34
C ALA A 183 22.82 50.06 26.04
N VAL A 184 21.99 49.87 25.01
CA VAL A 184 21.77 50.78 23.84
C VAL A 184 23.11 51.16 23.17
N ASP A 185 23.36 50.93 21.87
CA ASP A 185 22.38 50.86 20.77
C ASP A 185 22.74 49.91 19.59
N GLN A 186 21.77 49.80 18.70
CA GLN A 186 21.85 49.48 17.27
C GLN A 186 22.83 50.47 16.56
N THR A 187 23.35 50.31 15.34
CA THR A 187 22.69 49.98 14.06
C THR A 187 23.71 49.62 12.96
N SER A 188 23.19 49.06 11.85
CA SER A 188 23.41 49.45 10.44
C SER A 188 24.75 49.25 9.70
N GLN A 189 24.63 48.61 8.52
CA GLN A 189 25.22 49.01 7.21
C GLN A 189 26.76 48.97 7.07
N ASP A 190 27.36 48.85 5.88
CA ASP A 190 26.93 48.38 4.54
C ASP A 190 28.20 48.04 3.72
N SER A 191 28.04 47.41 2.53
CA SER A 191 29.04 47.43 1.42
C SER A 191 30.40 46.72 1.66
N GLU A 192 31.26 46.38 0.67
CA GLU A 192 31.04 46.06 -0.75
C GLU A 192 32.28 45.31 -1.35
N SER A 193 32.04 44.23 -2.10
CA SER A 193 32.81 43.82 -3.31
C SER A 193 34.28 43.31 -3.22
N LYS A 194 34.69 42.54 -4.26
CA LYS A 194 36.08 42.24 -4.74
C LYS A 194 36.92 41.29 -3.82
N LYS A 195 37.75 40.34 -4.28
CA LYS A 195 38.17 39.72 -5.58
C LYS A 195 38.19 38.17 -5.37
N LYS A 196 38.04 37.24 -6.32
CA LYS A 196 38.72 36.96 -7.61
C LYS A 196 40.19 36.47 -7.51
N GLU A 197 40.36 35.14 -7.40
CA GLU A 197 41.44 34.26 -7.93
C GLU A 197 40.97 32.80 -7.72
N VAL A 198 40.94 31.83 -8.64
CA VAL A 198 41.73 31.43 -9.83
C VAL A 198 42.94 30.55 -9.49
N TYR A 199 42.82 29.24 -9.78
CA TYR A 199 43.93 28.31 -10.07
C TYR A 199 43.53 27.34 -11.19
N LYS A 200 44.50 26.89 -12.00
CA LYS A 200 44.30 26.11 -13.25
C LYS A 200 45.47 25.16 -13.53
N VAL A 201 45.18 23.85 -13.66
CA VAL A 201 46.04 22.70 -14.06
C VAL A 201 45.09 21.62 -14.62
N THR A 202 45.22 20.89 -15.74
CA THR A 202 46.10 20.87 -16.95
C THR A 202 47.59 20.61 -16.71
N HIS A 203 48.22 19.53 -17.19
CA HIS A 203 48.15 18.96 -18.56
C HIS A 203 48.40 17.41 -18.64
N GLU A 204 47.99 16.79 -19.78
CA GLU A 204 48.63 15.65 -20.50
C GLU A 204 48.82 14.27 -19.80
N SER A 205 48.91 13.11 -20.45
CA SER A 205 48.99 12.63 -21.88
C SER A 205 48.78 11.08 -21.90
N LYS A 206 48.49 10.32 -22.98
CA LYS A 206 48.22 10.52 -24.42
C LYS A 206 47.55 9.24 -25.03
N ASP A 207 47.35 9.21 -26.36
CA ASP A 207 47.39 8.14 -27.41
C ASP A 207 47.31 6.64 -27.00
N ASP A 208 46.68 5.70 -27.74
CA ASP A 208 46.82 5.40 -29.18
C ASP A 208 45.51 4.98 -29.92
N ASP A 209 45.59 4.89 -31.26
CA ASP A 209 44.48 4.74 -32.23
C ASP A 209 44.01 3.29 -32.52
N ASN A 210 42.84 3.17 -33.18
CA ASN A 210 42.70 2.42 -34.46
C ASN A 210 41.40 2.76 -35.23
N GLU A 211 41.46 2.74 -36.57
CA GLU A 211 40.33 2.99 -37.49
C GLU A 211 39.60 1.72 -37.94
N ILE A 212 38.39 1.88 -38.53
CA ILE A 212 37.82 1.22 -39.75
C ILE A 212 36.28 1.39 -39.75
N ALA A 213 35.56 1.51 -40.88
CA ALA A 213 35.61 2.45 -42.02
C ALA A 213 34.40 2.16 -42.96
N VAL A 214 33.96 3.15 -43.78
CA VAL A 214 32.93 3.03 -44.88
C VAL A 214 31.51 2.63 -44.36
N ILE A 215 30.34 2.94 -44.96
CA ILE A 215 29.91 3.36 -46.31
C ILE A 215 28.91 4.54 -46.23
N ALA A 216 28.88 5.39 -47.27
CA ALA A 216 28.00 6.56 -47.39
C ALA A 216 26.87 6.37 -48.43
N HIS A 217 25.86 7.25 -48.43
CA HIS A 217 25.03 7.50 -49.62
C HIS A 217 24.57 8.96 -49.73
N ASN A 218 24.60 9.50 -50.97
CA ASN A 218 24.16 10.86 -51.34
C ASN A 218 22.75 10.84 -51.97
N HIS A 219 22.01 11.96 -51.86
CA HIS A 219 21.22 12.66 -52.91
C HIS A 219 20.64 13.95 -52.29
N GLN A 220 21.12 15.16 -52.59
CA GLN A 220 20.90 16.00 -53.80
C GLN A 220 19.52 16.67 -53.96
N ARG A 221 19.48 17.96 -53.60
CA ARG A 221 18.84 19.13 -54.26
C ARG A 221 17.44 19.01 -54.89
N SER A 222 16.60 19.98 -54.52
CA SER A 222 15.82 20.80 -55.46
C SER A 222 15.62 22.21 -54.90
N VAL A 223 15.50 23.22 -55.77
CA VAL A 223 15.25 24.63 -55.42
C VAL A 223 14.26 25.22 -56.41
N SER A 224 13.28 26.00 -55.93
CA SER A 224 12.41 26.84 -56.76
C SER A 224 12.03 28.12 -56.00
N THR A 225 11.58 29.14 -56.74
CA THR A 225 11.48 30.54 -56.29
C THR A 225 10.37 31.28 -57.03
N LEU A 226 9.88 32.41 -56.46
CA LEU A 226 8.98 33.42 -57.09
C LEU A 226 7.53 32.93 -57.35
N SER A 227 6.47 33.75 -57.40
CA SER A 227 6.28 35.17 -56.97
C SER A 227 4.79 35.57 -56.97
N THR A 228 4.41 36.46 -56.03
CA THR A 228 3.33 37.49 -56.08
C THR A 228 2.16 37.41 -57.09
N THR A 229 0.92 37.49 -56.58
CA THR A 229 -0.17 38.37 -57.12
C THR A 229 -1.26 38.67 -56.08
N THR A 230 -1.72 39.93 -56.04
CA THR A 230 -2.97 40.47 -55.45
C THR A 230 -4.06 40.59 -56.57
N PRO A 231 -5.34 41.05 -56.38
CA PRO A 231 -5.89 41.91 -55.29
C PRO A 231 -7.39 41.72 -54.87
N THR A 232 -7.87 42.59 -53.94
CA THR A 232 -9.26 43.16 -53.80
C THR A 232 -10.48 42.21 -53.56
N GLU A 233 -11.50 42.53 -52.74
CA GLU A 233 -11.72 43.63 -51.75
C GLU A 233 -12.93 43.32 -50.81
N SER A 234 -12.94 43.88 -49.59
CA SER A 234 -14.12 44.10 -48.71
C SER A 234 -14.81 42.86 -48.05
N TYR A 235 -15.63 42.95 -46.97
CA TYR A 235 -16.20 44.09 -46.20
C TYR A 235 -16.35 43.74 -44.68
N VAL A 236 -15.82 44.60 -43.78
CA VAL A 236 -16.27 44.92 -42.38
C VAL A 236 -16.29 43.89 -41.19
N SER A 237 -15.56 44.28 -40.11
CA SER A 237 -15.84 44.13 -38.65
C SER A 237 -15.77 42.74 -37.96
N ALA A 238 -15.23 42.59 -36.72
CA ALA A 238 -14.32 43.41 -35.88
C ALA A 238 -13.83 42.57 -34.65
N ASN A 239 -12.85 43.09 -33.90
CA ASN A 239 -12.14 42.52 -32.73
C ASN A 239 -11.16 41.37 -33.12
N ASP A 240 -9.83 41.46 -32.99
CA ASP A 240 -8.92 41.85 -31.87
C ASP A 240 -8.99 40.90 -30.66
N LYS A 241 -7.90 40.45 -30.00
CA LYS A 241 -6.40 40.44 -30.17
C LYS A 241 -5.85 39.42 -29.11
N PHE A 242 -4.62 38.89 -29.05
CA PHE A 242 -3.36 38.99 -29.82
C PHE A 242 -2.47 37.74 -29.52
N ASP A 243 -1.48 37.45 -30.39
CA ASP A 243 -0.05 37.06 -30.20
C ASP A 243 0.49 36.51 -28.84
N ASN A 244 1.50 35.61 -28.76
CA ASN A 244 2.29 34.94 -29.82
C ASN A 244 3.05 33.66 -29.37
N ILE A 245 3.36 32.81 -30.35
CA ILE A 245 4.55 31.96 -30.59
C ILE A 245 5.45 31.55 -29.39
N SER A 246 5.57 30.24 -29.17
CA SER A 246 6.87 29.52 -29.27
C SER A 246 6.67 28.00 -29.41
N GLN A 247 7.22 27.41 -30.47
CA GLN A 247 7.44 25.96 -30.55
C GLN A 247 8.81 25.62 -29.95
N PHE A 248 8.96 24.42 -29.40
CA PHE A 248 10.25 23.74 -29.31
C PHE A 248 10.06 22.26 -29.63
N GLU A 249 11.03 21.69 -30.33
CA GLU A 249 11.05 20.29 -30.73
C GLU A 249 11.46 19.39 -29.56
N ALA A 250 11.01 18.14 -29.59
CA ALA A 250 11.42 17.08 -28.66
C ALA A 250 11.50 15.76 -29.42
N ASP A 251 12.58 15.02 -29.21
CA ASP A 251 13.02 13.97 -30.13
C ASP A 251 12.17 12.70 -30.16
N SER A 252 12.32 11.95 -31.25
CA SER A 252 11.63 10.69 -31.52
C SER A 252 11.99 9.59 -30.52
N PHE A 253 10.98 9.03 -29.86
CA PHE A 253 11.01 7.70 -29.26
C PHE A 253 9.85 6.87 -29.81
N GLU A 254 10.13 5.62 -30.22
CA GLU A 254 9.11 4.72 -30.80
C GLU A 254 8.19 4.15 -29.72
N ALA A 255 7.10 4.86 -29.44
CA ALA A 255 5.93 4.27 -28.79
C ALA A 255 5.19 3.39 -29.81
N LEU A 256 5.29 2.07 -29.67
CA LEU A 256 4.55 1.13 -30.52
C LEU A 256 3.03 1.36 -30.39
N ASP A 257 2.39 1.66 -31.52
CA ASP A 257 0.98 2.06 -31.55
C ASP A 257 0.03 0.91 -31.18
N ALA A 258 -0.97 1.22 -30.36
CA ALA A 258 -1.87 0.27 -29.72
C ALA A 258 -2.77 -0.51 -30.71
N GLN A 259 -2.85 -0.06 -31.97
CA GLN A 259 -3.67 -0.69 -33.00
C GLN A 259 -3.05 -1.96 -33.60
N SER A 260 -1.74 -2.20 -33.44
CA SER A 260 -1.03 -3.28 -34.15
C SER A 260 -1.23 -4.70 -33.56
N MET A 261 -2.04 -4.87 -32.51
CA MET A 261 -2.30 -6.18 -31.87
C MET A 261 -3.76 -6.70 -32.00
N GLU A 262 -4.63 -6.04 -32.76
CA GLU A 262 -6.04 -6.46 -32.88
C GLU A 262 -6.26 -7.80 -33.64
N SER A 263 -5.25 -8.30 -34.35
CA SER A 263 -5.34 -9.50 -35.20
C SER A 263 -5.52 -10.84 -34.47
N TYR A 264 -5.35 -10.90 -33.15
CA TYR A 264 -5.35 -12.15 -32.37
C TYR A 264 -6.62 -12.38 -31.51
N LEU A 265 -7.60 -11.47 -31.53
CA LEU A 265 -8.80 -11.55 -30.69
C LEU A 265 -10.05 -11.98 -31.49
N SER A 266 -10.19 -13.29 -31.71
CA SER A 266 -11.43 -13.90 -32.23
C SER A 266 -11.74 -15.22 -31.52
N PRO A 267 -12.79 -15.29 -30.68
CA PRO A 267 -13.11 -16.49 -29.92
C PRO A 267 -13.80 -17.55 -30.81
N GLN A 268 -13.11 -18.65 -31.08
CA GLN A 268 -13.71 -19.82 -31.73
C GLN A 268 -14.74 -20.48 -30.80
N LYS A 269 -15.97 -20.65 -31.29
CA LYS A 269 -17.05 -21.34 -30.56
C LYS A 269 -16.87 -22.86 -30.65
N LEU A 270 -16.35 -23.48 -29.60
CA LEU A 270 -16.39 -24.93 -29.43
C LEU A 270 -17.74 -25.35 -28.80
N SER A 271 -18.61 -25.95 -29.61
CA SER A 271 -19.88 -26.54 -29.18
C SER A 271 -19.71 -28.02 -28.84
N PHE A 272 -19.99 -28.42 -27.61
CA PHE A 272 -20.08 -29.83 -27.21
C PHE A 272 -21.54 -30.32 -27.26
N PRO A 273 -21.84 -31.45 -27.92
CA PRO A 273 -23.14 -32.13 -27.79
C PRO A 273 -23.26 -32.82 -26.43
N ASN A 274 -24.47 -33.25 -26.08
CA ASN A 274 -24.83 -33.68 -24.73
C ASN A 274 -25.57 -35.03 -24.74
N GLN A 275 -25.49 -35.80 -23.63
CA GLN A 275 -26.06 -37.16 -23.43
C GLN A 275 -25.30 -38.26 -24.26
N VAL A 276 -25.23 -39.54 -23.86
CA VAL A 276 -26.30 -40.47 -23.45
C VAL A 276 -25.77 -41.64 -22.56
N ASN A 277 -26.69 -42.22 -21.76
CA ASN A 277 -26.67 -43.52 -21.04
C ASN A 277 -25.76 -43.80 -19.82
N ARG A 278 -26.43 -44.34 -18.79
CA ARG A 278 -25.91 -45.30 -17.81
C ARG A 278 -26.13 -46.72 -18.37
N GLU A 279 -25.24 -47.67 -18.06
CA GLU A 279 -25.60 -49.08 -17.81
C GLU A 279 -24.71 -49.66 -16.70
N ASN A 280 -25.07 -50.82 -16.16
CA ASN A 280 -24.33 -51.53 -15.11
C ASN A 280 -23.30 -52.51 -15.71
N PHE A 281 -22.29 -52.93 -14.95
CA PHE A 281 -22.09 -54.34 -14.54
C PHE A 281 -20.77 -54.58 -13.79
N GLY A 282 -20.78 -55.59 -12.90
CA GLY A 282 -19.66 -56.55 -12.76
C GLY A 282 -18.41 -56.15 -11.97
N THR A 283 -18.37 -56.51 -10.69
CA THR A 283 -17.11 -56.97 -10.06
C THR A 283 -16.77 -58.38 -10.56
N PRO A 284 -15.48 -58.75 -10.67
CA PRO A 284 -14.98 -59.72 -9.70
C PRO A 284 -13.58 -59.41 -9.13
N ARG A 285 -13.21 -60.19 -8.12
CA ARG A 285 -11.92 -60.13 -7.40
C ARG A 285 -10.73 -60.56 -8.28
N GLN A 286 -9.57 -60.00 -8.00
CA GLN A 286 -8.39 -60.82 -7.67
C GLN A 286 -7.50 -60.07 -6.65
N ALA A 287 -6.71 -60.82 -5.88
CA ALA A 287 -5.89 -60.29 -4.79
C ALA A 287 -4.44 -60.72 -4.96
N ILE A 288 -3.51 -59.83 -4.66
CA ILE A 288 -2.09 -60.13 -4.45
C ILE A 288 -1.68 -59.47 -3.14
N SER A 289 -1.05 -60.23 -2.25
CA SER A 289 -0.68 -59.82 -0.90
C SER A 289 0.82 -59.57 -0.79
N VAL A 290 1.21 -58.43 -0.21
CA VAL A 290 2.58 -58.19 0.26
C VAL A 290 2.51 -57.53 1.65
N LYS A 291 2.63 -58.40 2.66
CA LYS A 291 3.07 -58.21 4.06
C LYS A 291 2.99 -56.84 4.72
N GLU A 292 2.33 -56.79 5.87
CA GLU A 292 2.53 -55.74 6.87
C GLU A 292 3.98 -55.69 7.39
N ASN A 293 4.41 -54.49 7.80
CA ASN A 293 5.35 -54.30 8.91
C ASN A 293 4.57 -53.58 10.02
N GLU A 294 4.54 -54.16 11.22
CA GLU A 294 3.91 -53.53 12.38
C GLU A 294 4.86 -52.52 13.04
N GLU A 295 4.47 -51.24 13.07
CA GLU A 295 5.04 -50.27 14.01
C GLU A 295 4.00 -49.81 15.03
N ILE A 296 4.49 -49.51 16.24
CA ILE A 296 3.70 -49.63 17.46
C ILE A 296 2.87 -48.36 17.71
N ASN A 297 1.56 -48.46 17.48
CA ASN A 297 0.57 -47.46 17.91
C ASN A 297 0.52 -47.36 19.45
N THR A 298 1.37 -46.51 20.02
CA THR A 298 1.21 -46.02 21.40
C THR A 298 0.26 -44.82 21.40
N PRO A 299 -0.91 -44.88 22.07
CA PRO A 299 -1.82 -43.75 22.11
C PRO A 299 -1.22 -42.63 22.96
N LEU A 300 -0.99 -41.46 22.34
CA LEU A 300 -0.56 -40.24 23.02
C LEU A 300 -1.60 -39.81 24.07
N GLN A 301 -1.38 -40.24 25.32
CA GLN A 301 -2.15 -39.77 26.46
C GLN A 301 -1.82 -38.29 26.73
N PHE A 302 -2.65 -37.41 26.18
CA PHE A 302 -2.64 -35.99 26.54
C PHE A 302 -2.91 -35.85 28.05
N THR A 303 -1.85 -35.60 28.81
CA THR A 303 -1.95 -35.20 30.20
C THR A 303 -2.71 -33.87 30.25
N PRO A 304 -3.77 -33.73 31.07
CA PRO A 304 -4.53 -32.49 31.14
C PRO A 304 -3.66 -31.40 31.76
N GLN A 305 -3.08 -30.53 30.92
CA GLN A 305 -2.23 -29.44 31.36
C GLN A 305 -2.95 -28.58 32.41
N SER A 306 -2.19 -28.20 33.44
CA SER A 306 -2.73 -27.56 34.64
C SER A 306 -3.49 -26.27 34.35
N LYS A 307 -4.48 -25.94 35.19
CA LYS A 307 -5.29 -24.72 35.14
C LYS A 307 -4.50 -23.45 35.52
N GLN A 308 -3.40 -23.15 34.83
CA GLN A 308 -2.89 -21.79 34.79
C GLN A 308 -3.91 -20.94 34.03
N GLN A 309 -4.57 -20.02 34.75
CA GLN A 309 -5.46 -19.06 34.13
C GLN A 309 -4.61 -17.98 33.45
N ASP A 310 -4.57 -17.98 32.12
CA ASP A 310 -3.92 -16.92 31.34
C ASP A 310 -4.50 -15.56 31.73
N LYS A 311 -3.81 -14.81 32.59
CA LYS A 311 -4.15 -13.41 32.90
C LYS A 311 -3.65 -12.49 31.78
N PHE A 312 -3.87 -12.90 30.52
CA PHE A 312 -3.50 -12.16 29.33
C PHE A 312 -4.35 -10.89 29.28
N MET A 313 -3.72 -9.75 29.60
CA MET A 313 -4.40 -8.46 29.56
C MET A 313 -4.67 -8.09 28.10
N ILE A 314 -5.94 -8.09 27.72
CA ILE A 314 -6.40 -7.65 26.39
C ILE A 314 -6.10 -6.15 26.26
N LYS A 315 -5.18 -5.78 25.37
CA LYS A 315 -5.02 -4.38 24.92
C LYS A 315 -6.32 -3.96 24.24
N ASP A 316 -6.94 -2.85 24.66
CA ASP A 316 -8.18 -2.35 24.08
C ASP A 316 -8.29 -0.82 23.99
N SER A 317 -8.93 -0.34 22.93
CA SER A 317 -9.28 1.07 22.72
C SER A 317 -10.80 1.24 22.60
N PHE A 318 -11.30 2.43 22.92
CA PHE A 318 -12.69 2.82 22.70
C PHE A 318 -12.74 4.30 22.39
N GLU A 319 -12.88 4.63 21.10
CA GLU A 319 -12.54 5.95 20.59
C GLU A 319 -13.53 6.43 19.53
N LEU A 320 -13.56 7.74 19.31
CA LEU A 320 -14.43 8.36 18.30
C LEU A 320 -13.65 8.56 17.00
N LEU A 321 -14.06 7.88 15.92
CA LEU A 321 -13.48 8.00 14.58
C LEU A 321 -14.53 8.51 13.59
N HIS A 322 -14.09 9.21 12.54
CA HIS A 322 -14.93 9.97 11.61
C HIS A 322 -14.93 9.36 10.20
N PHE A 323 -15.86 8.45 9.95
CA PHE A 323 -15.93 7.68 8.71
C PHE A 323 -16.55 8.50 7.57
N ARG A 324 -15.95 8.50 6.37
CA ARG A 324 -16.28 9.44 5.28
C ARG A 324 -17.78 9.61 4.99
N VAL A 325 -18.56 8.53 5.03
CA VAL A 325 -19.96 8.53 4.55
C VAL A 325 -20.98 8.43 5.72
N PRO A 326 -22.12 9.15 5.66
CA PRO A 326 -22.47 10.19 4.68
C PRO A 326 -21.59 11.45 4.71
N GLN A 327 -21.13 11.92 5.88
CA GLN A 327 -20.41 13.20 6.02
C GLN A 327 -19.43 13.17 7.21
N HIS A 328 -18.32 12.42 7.09
CA HIS A 328 -17.33 12.22 8.16
C HIS A 328 -17.96 11.86 9.53
N THR A 329 -18.89 10.91 9.47
CA THR A 329 -19.79 10.51 10.56
C THR A 329 -19.00 10.07 11.79
N PRO A 330 -19.16 10.75 12.95
CA PRO A 330 -18.48 10.37 14.18
C PRO A 330 -19.11 9.11 14.78
N LEU A 331 -18.33 8.04 14.85
CA LEU A 331 -18.73 6.70 15.30
C LEU A 331 -17.81 6.20 16.40
N TYR A 332 -18.37 5.52 17.40
CA TYR A 332 -17.57 4.94 18.48
C TYR A 332 -17.05 3.57 18.05
N VAL A 333 -15.73 3.44 17.98
CA VAL A 333 -15.02 2.22 17.61
C VAL A 333 -14.40 1.64 18.87
N TYR A 334 -14.89 0.47 19.28
CA TYR A 334 -14.19 -0.39 20.22
C TYR A 334 -13.24 -1.30 19.43
N SER A 335 -12.00 -1.42 19.87
CA SER A 335 -11.03 -2.35 19.29
C SER A 335 -10.30 -3.12 20.40
N ALA A 336 -10.01 -4.40 20.16
CA ALA A 336 -9.33 -5.25 21.15
C ALA A 336 -8.47 -6.34 20.50
N GLN A 337 -7.28 -6.51 21.04
CA GLN A 337 -6.34 -7.58 20.69
C GLN A 337 -6.78 -8.89 21.36
N ILE A 338 -7.47 -9.74 20.60
CA ILE A 338 -8.05 -11.01 21.07
C ILE A 338 -6.99 -12.11 21.15
N VAL A 339 -6.05 -12.08 20.22
CA VAL A 339 -4.76 -12.78 20.20
C VAL A 339 -3.76 -11.76 19.67
N GLU A 340 -2.46 -11.93 19.88
CA GLU A 340 -1.38 -11.04 19.41
C GLU A 340 -1.59 -10.52 17.99
N THR A 341 -1.79 -11.41 17.02
CA THR A 341 -2.11 -11.05 15.63
C THR A 341 -3.59 -10.71 15.39
N THR A 342 -4.52 -11.11 16.26
CA THR A 342 -5.97 -11.10 15.99
C THR A 342 -6.68 -9.92 16.67
N THR A 343 -7.16 -8.96 15.88
CA THR A 343 -7.89 -7.78 16.39
C THR A 343 -9.38 -7.84 16.04
N LEU A 344 -10.23 -7.80 17.07
CA LEU A 344 -11.68 -7.59 16.93
C LEU A 344 -11.99 -6.10 16.97
N VAL A 345 -12.87 -5.66 16.06
CA VAL A 345 -13.38 -4.29 16.03
C VAL A 345 -14.91 -4.31 16.06
N LEU A 346 -15.50 -3.51 16.95
CA LEU A 346 -16.95 -3.31 17.09
C LEU A 346 -17.25 -1.83 16.91
N ILE A 347 -18.14 -1.51 15.97
CA ILE A 347 -18.45 -0.12 15.60
C ILE A 347 -19.90 0.18 15.99
N ASN A 348 -20.08 1.25 16.75
CA ASN A 348 -21.34 1.64 17.38
C ASN A 348 -21.79 3.02 16.90
N GLU A 349 -23.07 3.12 16.54
CA GLU A 349 -23.71 4.36 16.10
C GLU A 349 -24.34 5.08 17.31
N TYR A 350 -23.63 6.08 17.86
CA TYR A 350 -24.08 6.86 19.02
C TYR A 350 -23.86 8.36 18.83
N SER A 351 -24.95 9.12 18.77
CA SER A 351 -24.94 10.58 18.83
C SER A 351 -24.63 11.09 20.26
N LYS A 352 -23.34 11.29 20.55
CA LYS A 352 -22.81 12.00 21.74
C LYS A 352 -23.02 11.29 23.09
N LEU A 353 -22.21 10.28 23.40
CA LEU A 353 -22.08 9.74 24.75
C LEU A 353 -21.27 10.69 25.66
N ASN A 354 -21.72 10.88 26.91
CA ASN A 354 -20.92 11.54 27.96
C ASN A 354 -19.84 10.60 28.54
N LYS A 355 -18.83 11.12 29.25
CA LYS A 355 -17.70 10.31 29.77
C LYS A 355 -18.12 9.07 30.58
N ASN A 356 -19.17 9.18 31.39
CA ASN A 356 -19.66 8.07 32.22
C ASN A 356 -20.42 7.02 31.38
N GLN A 357 -21.10 7.44 30.31
CA GLN A 357 -21.70 6.53 29.32
C GLN A 357 -20.62 5.85 28.47
N GLN A 358 -19.59 6.59 28.04
CA GLN A 358 -18.45 6.04 27.29
C GLN A 358 -17.74 4.93 28.08
N LEU A 359 -17.50 5.13 29.39
CA LEU A 359 -16.89 4.12 30.24
C LEU A 359 -17.77 2.86 30.38
N LYS A 360 -19.08 3.04 30.64
CA LYS A 360 -20.04 1.93 30.74
C LYS A 360 -20.16 1.14 29.43
N GLU A 361 -20.15 1.82 28.29
CA GLU A 361 -20.14 1.15 26.99
C GLU A 361 -18.79 0.48 26.69
N LYS A 362 -17.64 1.08 27.04
CA LYS A 362 -16.34 0.39 26.94
C LYS A 362 -16.33 -0.92 27.75
N GLU A 363 -16.83 -0.91 28.99
CA GLU A 363 -16.94 -2.12 29.81
C GLU A 363 -17.88 -3.18 29.21
N LYS A 364 -18.99 -2.75 28.61
CA LYS A 364 -19.93 -3.64 27.91
C LYS A 364 -19.28 -4.27 26.68
N MET A 365 -18.62 -3.47 25.83
CA MET A 365 -17.86 -3.98 24.68
C MET A 365 -16.71 -4.90 25.10
N ARG A 366 -16.01 -4.61 26.20
CA ARG A 366 -15.00 -5.50 26.80
C ARG A 366 -15.57 -6.86 27.22
N LYS A 367 -16.73 -6.88 27.87
CA LYS A 367 -17.43 -8.13 28.23
C LYS A 367 -17.80 -8.95 26.98
N ILE A 368 -18.26 -8.27 25.91
CA ILE A 368 -18.56 -8.89 24.61
C ILE A 368 -17.30 -9.44 23.93
N ALA A 369 -16.20 -8.67 23.91
CA ALA A 369 -14.92 -9.07 23.33
C ALA A 369 -14.29 -10.25 24.08
N ASN A 370 -14.36 -10.29 25.41
CA ASN A 370 -13.94 -11.43 26.21
C ASN A 370 -14.75 -12.68 25.85
N LYS A 371 -16.08 -12.56 25.72
CA LYS A 371 -16.94 -13.67 25.26
C LYS A 371 -16.58 -14.13 23.85
N PHE A 372 -16.27 -13.21 22.92
CA PHE A 372 -15.77 -13.56 21.60
C PHE A 372 -14.43 -14.31 21.67
N ARG A 373 -13.47 -13.87 22.51
CA ARG A 373 -12.20 -14.58 22.76
C ARG A 373 -12.46 -16.03 23.19
N HIS A 374 -13.41 -16.26 24.10
CA HIS A 374 -13.78 -17.62 24.50
C HIS A 374 -14.45 -18.43 23.37
N LEU A 375 -15.34 -17.82 22.56
CA LEU A 375 -15.99 -18.48 21.42
C LEU A 375 -14.99 -18.89 20.33
N ILE A 376 -13.91 -18.11 20.12
CA ILE A 376 -12.88 -18.43 19.13
C ILE A 376 -11.67 -19.18 19.70
N ARG A 377 -11.51 -19.33 21.02
CA ARG A 377 -10.30 -19.94 21.62
C ARG A 377 -10.02 -21.34 21.06
N ASN A 378 -11.06 -22.16 20.91
CA ASN A 378 -10.97 -23.51 20.33
C ASN A 378 -11.02 -23.49 18.78
N ARG A 379 -10.70 -22.34 18.17
CA ARG A 379 -10.68 -22.08 16.72
C ARG A 379 -9.51 -21.16 16.32
N ILE A 380 -8.57 -20.84 17.23
CA ILE A 380 -7.40 -19.99 16.93
C ILE A 380 -6.52 -20.64 15.86
N ASP A 381 -6.40 -21.97 15.86
CA ASP A 381 -5.68 -22.72 14.82
C ASP A 381 -6.32 -22.55 13.43
N CYS A 382 -7.63 -22.27 13.38
CA CYS A 382 -8.35 -21.90 12.16
C CYS A 382 -8.19 -20.41 11.79
N LEU A 383 -7.38 -19.64 12.51
CA LEU A 383 -6.94 -18.29 12.12
C LEU A 383 -5.51 -18.27 11.58
N ILE A 384 -4.84 -19.43 11.49
CA ILE A 384 -3.66 -19.60 10.65
C ILE A 384 -4.12 -19.44 9.20
N ILE A 385 -3.84 -18.27 8.61
CA ILE A 385 -4.27 -17.94 7.25
C ILE A 385 -3.34 -18.64 6.26
N PRO A 386 -3.86 -19.56 5.40
CA PRO A 386 -3.11 -19.99 4.24
C PRO A 386 -2.96 -18.77 3.32
N THR A 387 -1.78 -18.18 3.34
CA THR A 387 -1.44 -17.08 2.42
C THR A 387 -1.10 -17.68 1.07
N ILE A 388 -1.52 -17.03 -0.01
CA ILE A 388 -1.23 -17.48 -1.38
C ILE A 388 0.30 -17.46 -1.59
N THR A 389 0.85 -18.47 -2.26
CA THR A 389 2.30 -18.60 -2.49
C THR A 389 2.60 -18.67 -3.98
N MET A 390 3.79 -18.21 -4.39
CA MET A 390 4.19 -18.25 -5.81
C MET A 390 4.34 -19.67 -6.37
N THR A 391 4.51 -20.69 -5.53
CA THR A 391 4.79 -22.10 -5.89
C THR A 391 3.77 -22.71 -6.86
N SER A 392 2.49 -22.35 -6.76
CA SER A 392 1.45 -22.81 -7.72
C SER A 392 1.50 -22.08 -9.06
N PHE A 393 1.92 -20.80 -9.06
CA PHE A 393 1.95 -19.95 -10.25
C PHE A 393 3.22 -20.15 -11.07
N ILE A 394 4.38 -20.30 -10.42
CA ILE A 394 5.68 -20.60 -11.07
C ILE A 394 5.58 -21.88 -11.94
N ARG A 395 4.83 -22.89 -11.47
CA ARG A 395 4.59 -24.14 -12.22
C ARG A 395 3.66 -24.00 -13.43
N LYS A 396 2.82 -22.95 -13.46
CA LYS A 396 1.86 -22.68 -14.55
C LYS A 396 2.37 -21.65 -15.56
N TYR A 397 3.16 -20.70 -15.09
CA TYR A 397 3.68 -19.56 -15.84
C TYR A 397 5.20 -19.48 -15.67
N PRO A 398 5.98 -20.37 -16.33
CA PRO A 398 7.43 -20.42 -16.14
C PRO A 398 8.10 -19.07 -16.35
N GLY A 399 8.90 -18.63 -15.38
CA GLY A 399 9.54 -17.31 -15.40
C GLY A 399 8.69 -16.17 -14.83
N ILE A 400 7.48 -16.41 -14.32
CA ILE A 400 6.85 -15.46 -13.38
C ILE A 400 7.67 -15.42 -12.08
N VAL A 401 7.94 -14.22 -11.59
CA VAL A 401 8.68 -13.97 -10.35
C VAL A 401 7.71 -13.60 -9.24
N HIS A 402 6.79 -12.66 -9.52
CA HIS A 402 5.79 -12.19 -8.57
C HIS A 402 4.58 -11.52 -9.25
N PHE A 403 3.46 -11.34 -8.55
CA PHE A 403 2.36 -10.48 -9.02
C PHE A 403 1.53 -9.87 -7.87
N ILE A 404 0.84 -8.78 -8.18
CA ILE A 404 -0.18 -8.14 -7.34
C ILE A 404 -1.39 -7.84 -8.23
N PHE A 405 -2.58 -8.31 -7.85
CA PHE A 405 -3.84 -8.05 -8.54
C PHE A 405 -4.77 -7.25 -7.64
N VAL A 406 -5.42 -6.22 -8.17
CA VAL A 406 -6.27 -5.29 -7.40
C VAL A 406 -7.64 -5.11 -8.05
N ASP A 407 -8.70 -5.26 -7.26
CA ASP A 407 -10.06 -4.79 -7.58
C ASP A 407 -10.29 -3.46 -6.87
N ARG A 408 -10.31 -2.37 -7.64
CA ARG A 408 -10.47 -1.00 -7.13
C ARG A 408 -11.90 -0.67 -6.69
N LYS A 409 -12.90 -1.44 -7.11
CA LYS A 409 -14.31 -1.25 -6.73
C LYS A 409 -14.64 -1.90 -5.39
N ARG A 410 -14.07 -3.08 -5.10
CA ARG A 410 -14.12 -3.73 -3.78
C ARG A 410 -12.99 -3.23 -2.85
N ASN A 411 -12.09 -2.38 -3.37
CA ASN A 411 -10.72 -2.08 -2.89
C ASN A 411 -10.05 -3.27 -2.18
N LYS A 412 -9.95 -4.38 -2.91
CA LYS A 412 -9.37 -5.64 -2.45
C LYS A 412 -8.16 -6.00 -3.32
N VAL A 413 -7.08 -6.44 -2.67
CA VAL A 413 -5.87 -6.94 -3.33
C VAL A 413 -5.69 -8.44 -3.12
N ILE A 414 -5.09 -9.10 -4.10
CA ILE A 414 -4.50 -10.43 -4.01
C ILE A 414 -3.02 -10.30 -4.37
N ALA A 415 -2.16 -10.66 -3.43
CA ALA A 415 -0.72 -10.70 -3.60
C ALA A 415 -0.21 -11.97 -2.89
N PRO A 416 0.62 -12.81 -3.53
CA PRO A 416 1.27 -13.92 -2.85
C PRO A 416 2.24 -13.41 -1.76
N LYS A 417 2.57 -14.24 -0.77
CA LYS A 417 3.71 -13.94 0.11
C LYS A 417 4.98 -13.94 -0.76
N ILE A 418 5.78 -12.89 -0.64
CA ILE A 418 7.17 -12.91 -1.13
C ILE A 418 7.91 -13.97 -0.32
N THR A 419 8.58 -14.87 -1.03
CA THR A 419 9.32 -16.03 -0.52
C THR A 419 10.51 -16.27 -1.43
N SER A 420 11.63 -16.76 -0.90
CA SER A 420 12.80 -17.07 -1.73
C SER A 420 12.46 -18.03 -2.86
N LEU A 421 13.02 -17.78 -4.05
CA LEU A 421 12.90 -18.66 -5.21
C LEU A 421 13.80 -19.90 -5.10
N HIS A 422 14.72 -19.92 -4.12
CA HIS A 422 15.62 -21.04 -3.86
C HIS A 422 14.87 -22.15 -3.10
N GLY A 423 14.69 -23.28 -3.77
CA GLY A 423 13.99 -24.43 -3.19
C GLY A 423 14.77 -25.10 -2.05
N ASN A 424 14.03 -25.70 -1.11
CA ASN A 424 14.52 -26.57 -0.04
C ASN A 424 15.49 -25.93 0.99
N ILE A 425 15.56 -24.60 1.10
CA ILE A 425 16.11 -23.97 2.31
C ILE A 425 15.11 -24.23 3.45
N THR A 426 15.45 -25.13 4.37
CA THR A 426 14.59 -25.56 5.49
C THR A 426 14.71 -24.69 6.74
N ASP A 427 15.77 -23.88 6.85
CA ASP A 427 15.91 -22.87 7.91
C ASP A 427 15.12 -21.60 7.55
N GLU A 428 14.52 -20.97 8.55
CA GLU A 428 13.87 -19.66 8.38
C GLU A 428 14.86 -18.51 8.53
N ASN A 429 16.03 -18.76 9.12
CA ASN A 429 17.06 -17.77 9.46
C ASN A 429 18.25 -17.77 8.48
N ASP A 430 18.18 -18.52 7.37
CA ASP A 430 19.25 -18.55 6.36
C ASP A 430 19.45 -17.14 5.74
N PRO A 431 20.63 -16.51 5.87
CA PRO A 431 20.89 -15.19 5.30
C PRO A 431 20.66 -15.15 3.77
N SER A 432 20.89 -16.26 3.07
CA SER A 432 20.67 -16.42 1.63
C SER A 432 19.18 -16.31 1.28
N ARG A 433 18.31 -16.86 2.14
CA ARG A 433 16.86 -16.73 2.01
C ARG A 433 16.41 -15.30 2.26
N MET A 434 16.91 -14.65 3.33
CA MET A 434 16.60 -13.24 3.63
C MET A 434 17.06 -12.30 2.50
N LEU A 435 18.28 -12.46 1.99
CA LEU A 435 18.80 -11.68 0.86
C LEU A 435 17.95 -11.88 -0.41
N SER A 436 17.53 -13.13 -0.69
CA SER A 436 16.64 -13.42 -1.81
C SER A 436 15.24 -12.82 -1.65
N GLU A 437 14.65 -12.85 -0.45
CA GLU A 437 13.33 -12.27 -0.18
C GLU A 437 13.38 -10.74 -0.28
N ASN A 438 14.39 -10.11 0.33
CA ASN A 438 14.62 -8.66 0.25
C ASN A 438 14.89 -8.16 -1.18
N PHE A 439 15.61 -8.94 -1.99
CA PHE A 439 15.86 -8.59 -3.40
C PHE A 439 14.57 -8.63 -4.24
N ILE A 440 13.73 -9.67 -4.07
CA ILE A 440 12.43 -9.76 -4.74
C ILE A 440 11.52 -8.63 -4.27
N GLN A 441 11.51 -8.33 -2.96
CA GLN A 441 10.78 -7.21 -2.38
C GLN A 441 11.20 -5.87 -3.01
N SER A 442 12.50 -5.58 -3.13
CA SER A 442 12.98 -4.40 -3.87
C SER A 442 12.41 -4.35 -5.29
N LYS A 443 12.47 -5.45 -6.07
CA LYS A 443 11.95 -5.44 -7.45
C LYS A 443 10.42 -5.35 -7.54
N VAL A 444 9.68 -5.76 -6.52
CA VAL A 444 8.21 -5.57 -6.43
C VAL A 444 7.86 -4.13 -6.05
N TRP A 445 8.63 -3.50 -5.15
CA TRP A 445 8.48 -2.09 -4.79
C TRP A 445 8.82 -1.18 -5.98
N ASP A 446 9.94 -1.46 -6.68
CA ASP A 446 10.31 -0.80 -7.93
C ASP A 446 9.20 -0.92 -8.98
N LEU A 447 8.66 -2.13 -9.19
CA LEU A 447 7.55 -2.37 -10.12
C LEU A 447 6.32 -1.52 -9.78
N CYS A 448 5.89 -1.48 -8.52
CA CYS A 448 4.76 -0.65 -8.12
C CYS A 448 5.03 0.85 -8.34
N SER A 449 6.22 1.34 -7.98
CA SER A 449 6.63 2.74 -8.16
C SER A 449 6.65 3.16 -9.63
N VAL A 450 7.31 2.37 -10.49
CA VAL A 450 7.36 2.60 -11.95
C VAL A 450 5.94 2.58 -12.54
N SER A 451 5.14 1.57 -12.18
CA SER A 451 3.77 1.41 -12.70
C SER A 451 2.86 2.57 -12.32
N GLN A 452 2.93 3.04 -11.08
CA GLN A 452 2.19 4.22 -10.62
C GLN A 452 2.66 5.47 -11.37
N SER A 453 3.98 5.70 -11.50
CA SER A 453 4.54 6.82 -12.28
C SER A 453 4.02 6.87 -13.72
N TYR A 454 3.90 5.73 -14.41
CA TYR A 454 3.27 5.65 -15.74
C TYR A 454 1.74 5.79 -15.73
N LEU A 455 1.02 5.25 -14.74
CA LEU A 455 -0.42 5.50 -14.58
C LEU A 455 -0.71 7.00 -14.41
N MET A 456 0.11 7.73 -13.65
CA MET A 456 -0.03 9.18 -13.46
C MET A 456 0.37 9.99 -14.71
N LYS A 457 1.09 9.41 -15.67
CA LYS A 457 1.29 9.95 -17.03
C LYS A 457 0.13 9.60 -17.98
N GLY A 458 -0.83 8.79 -17.53
CA GLY A 458 -2.03 8.40 -18.28
C GLY A 458 -1.93 7.10 -19.08
N TYR A 459 -0.90 6.27 -18.86
CA TYR A 459 -0.75 4.97 -19.53
C TYR A 459 -1.63 3.90 -18.89
N THR A 460 -2.26 3.06 -19.72
CA THR A 460 -3.14 1.96 -19.27
C THR A 460 -2.44 0.59 -19.23
N ASN A 461 -1.31 0.45 -19.92
CA ASN A 461 -0.56 -0.79 -20.04
C ASN A 461 0.94 -0.49 -20.15
N ILE A 462 1.78 -1.33 -19.55
CA ILE A 462 3.24 -1.27 -19.56
C ILE A 462 3.75 -2.70 -19.71
N LEU A 463 4.77 -2.86 -20.56
CA LEU A 463 5.59 -4.07 -20.62
C LEU A 463 7.01 -3.66 -20.98
N GLU A 464 7.79 -3.32 -19.95
CA GLU A 464 9.13 -2.75 -20.08
C GLU A 464 10.17 -3.73 -19.53
N ARG A 465 11.35 -3.84 -20.17
CA ARG A 465 12.46 -4.66 -19.65
C ARG A 465 13.42 -3.78 -18.87
N ILE A 466 13.49 -3.99 -17.57
CA ILE A 466 14.40 -3.29 -16.65
C ILE A 466 15.44 -4.30 -16.15
N GLY A 467 16.59 -4.33 -16.84
CA GLY A 467 17.67 -5.29 -16.60
C GLY A 467 17.23 -6.74 -16.89
N ASP A 468 17.30 -7.60 -15.87
CA ASP A 468 16.97 -9.03 -15.96
C ASP A 468 15.49 -9.35 -15.71
N PHE A 469 14.63 -8.33 -15.68
CA PHE A 469 13.19 -8.47 -15.41
C PHE A 469 12.33 -7.74 -16.43
N PHE A 470 11.17 -8.33 -16.75
CA PHE A 470 10.05 -7.62 -17.36
C PHE A 470 9.12 -7.10 -16.28
N TYR A 471 8.90 -5.78 -16.31
CA TYR A 471 7.95 -5.06 -15.49
C TYR A 471 6.67 -4.93 -16.30
N SER A 472 5.60 -5.59 -15.87
CA SER A 472 4.31 -5.51 -16.53
C SER A 472 3.26 -4.91 -15.62
N PHE A 473 2.50 -3.95 -16.14
CA PHE A 473 1.35 -3.36 -15.46
C PHE A 473 0.22 -3.17 -16.45
N ARG A 474 -1.01 -3.41 -15.99
CA ARG A 474 -2.21 -3.17 -16.78
C ARG A 474 -3.34 -2.72 -15.88
N ILE A 475 -3.96 -1.59 -16.20
CA ILE A 475 -5.26 -1.16 -15.68
C ILE A 475 -6.33 -1.37 -16.75
N TRP A 476 -7.48 -1.95 -16.38
CA TRP A 476 -8.60 -2.11 -17.30
C TRP A 476 -9.95 -2.01 -16.59
N PHE A 477 -11.01 -1.93 -17.40
CA PHE A 477 -12.37 -1.69 -16.95
C PHE A 477 -13.33 -2.73 -17.51
N GLU A 478 -14.31 -3.14 -16.71
CA GLU A 478 -15.35 -4.11 -17.08
C GLU A 478 -16.72 -3.63 -16.59
N ASP A 479 -17.82 -4.23 -17.06
CA ASP A 479 -19.12 -4.12 -16.40
C ASP A 479 -19.52 -5.41 -15.66
N SER A 480 -20.78 -5.48 -15.22
CA SER A 480 -21.35 -6.61 -14.48
C SER A 480 -21.39 -7.94 -15.23
N GLU A 481 -21.13 -7.94 -16.54
CA GLU A 481 -21.07 -9.15 -17.38
C GLU A 481 -19.63 -9.59 -17.67
N ARG A 482 -18.63 -9.00 -16.98
CA ARG A 482 -17.18 -9.12 -17.26
C ARG A 482 -16.79 -8.71 -18.68
N LYS A 483 -17.62 -7.91 -19.36
CA LYS A 483 -17.30 -7.40 -20.69
C LYS A 483 -16.31 -6.24 -20.56
N LEU A 484 -15.16 -6.36 -21.23
CA LEU A 484 -14.15 -5.31 -21.33
C LEU A 484 -14.78 -3.99 -21.85
N LEU A 485 -14.51 -2.89 -21.15
CA LEU A 485 -14.97 -1.56 -21.48
C LEU A 485 -13.81 -0.70 -21.95
N HIS A 486 -13.87 -0.33 -23.22
CA HIS A 486 -12.96 0.64 -23.81
C HIS A 486 -13.45 2.06 -23.44
N PRO A 487 -12.60 2.92 -22.86
CA PRO A 487 -12.95 4.31 -22.64
C PRO A 487 -13.24 5.06 -23.95
N LYS A 488 -14.01 6.14 -23.86
CA LYS A 488 -14.30 7.00 -25.03
C LYS A 488 -13.12 7.92 -25.40
N THR A 489 -12.21 8.18 -24.47
CA THR A 489 -11.02 9.01 -24.66
C THR A 489 -9.77 8.13 -24.70
N THR A 490 -8.85 8.40 -25.62
CA THR A 490 -7.57 7.68 -25.75
C THR A 490 -6.58 8.01 -24.62
N LYS A 491 -6.75 9.14 -23.95
CA LYS A 491 -5.99 9.51 -22.74
C LYS A 491 -6.85 9.40 -21.49
N LEU A 492 -6.22 9.02 -20.37
CA LEU A 492 -6.84 9.04 -19.05
C LEU A 492 -6.91 10.50 -18.50
N PRO A 493 -8.04 10.95 -17.96
CA PRO A 493 -8.18 12.28 -17.35
C PRO A 493 -7.64 12.28 -15.90
N ILE A 494 -6.33 12.10 -15.77
CA ILE A 494 -5.63 11.97 -14.49
C ILE A 494 -5.77 13.23 -13.63
N GLU A 495 -5.57 14.41 -14.22
CA GLU A 495 -5.61 15.69 -13.49
C GLU A 495 -7.03 16.05 -13.01
N GLU A 496 -8.08 15.54 -13.65
CA GLU A 496 -9.46 15.64 -13.19
C GLU A 496 -9.74 14.63 -12.08
N ALA A 497 -9.22 13.41 -12.19
CA ALA A 497 -9.39 12.36 -11.19
C ALA A 497 -8.66 12.69 -9.87
N LYS A 498 -7.45 13.25 -9.92
CA LYS A 498 -6.67 13.72 -8.74
C LYS A 498 -7.41 14.73 -7.85
N LYS A 499 -8.34 15.52 -8.43
CA LYS A 499 -9.11 16.54 -7.68
C LYS A 499 -10.18 15.93 -6.76
N SER A 500 -10.27 14.60 -6.69
CA SER A 500 -11.25 13.83 -5.90
C SER A 500 -10.59 13.09 -4.74
N ASN A 501 -11.34 12.91 -3.64
CA ASN A 501 -10.96 12.02 -2.53
C ASN A 501 -11.11 10.52 -2.88
N ASP A 502 -11.56 10.18 -4.10
CA ASP A 502 -11.55 8.83 -4.67
C ASP A 502 -11.15 8.90 -6.16
N PHE A 503 -9.85 8.78 -6.40
CA PHE A 503 -9.23 8.84 -7.73
C PHE A 503 -9.88 7.84 -8.70
N TYR A 504 -10.05 6.58 -8.31
CA TYR A 504 -10.55 5.52 -9.19
C TYR A 504 -12.04 5.69 -9.49
N GLN A 505 -12.89 6.07 -8.53
CA GLN A 505 -14.31 6.34 -8.81
C GLN A 505 -14.49 7.59 -9.69
N SER A 506 -13.67 8.63 -9.52
CA SER A 506 -13.69 9.78 -10.43
C SER A 506 -13.18 9.43 -11.82
N LEU A 507 -12.09 8.66 -11.94
CA LEU A 507 -11.57 8.16 -13.22
C LEU A 507 -12.64 7.36 -13.97
N ILE A 508 -13.31 6.41 -13.30
CA ILE A 508 -14.47 5.66 -13.86
C ILE A 508 -15.60 6.62 -14.29
N THR A 509 -15.93 7.61 -13.46
CA THR A 509 -17.03 8.54 -13.73
C THR A 509 -16.76 9.39 -14.98
N LEU A 510 -15.53 9.86 -15.14
CA LEU A 510 -15.06 10.64 -16.29
C LEU A 510 -15.03 9.78 -17.57
N LEU A 511 -14.32 8.64 -17.56
CA LEU A 511 -14.13 7.77 -18.73
C LEU A 511 -15.45 7.18 -19.27
N PHE A 512 -16.40 6.89 -18.38
CA PHE A 512 -17.65 6.17 -18.71
C PHE A 512 -18.93 6.96 -18.44
N HIS A 513 -18.83 8.29 -18.26
CA HIS A 513 -19.97 9.21 -18.05
C HIS A 513 -20.92 8.75 -16.93
N GLY A 514 -20.37 8.23 -15.83
CA GLY A 514 -21.15 7.69 -14.71
C GLY A 514 -21.91 6.38 -14.98
N LYS A 515 -21.51 5.56 -15.99
CA LYS A 515 -22.05 4.21 -16.18
C LYS A 515 -21.98 3.43 -14.86
N LYS A 516 -23.14 3.03 -14.34
CA LYS A 516 -23.24 2.22 -13.12
C LYS A 516 -22.63 0.84 -13.34
N ASN A 517 -22.17 0.23 -12.25
CA ASN A 517 -21.60 -1.11 -12.20
C ASN A 517 -20.31 -1.34 -13.00
N VAL A 518 -19.61 -0.31 -13.48
CA VAL A 518 -18.22 -0.46 -13.93
C VAL A 518 -17.36 -1.05 -12.80
N PHE A 519 -16.41 -1.91 -13.14
CA PHE A 519 -15.32 -2.41 -12.32
C PHE A 519 -14.00 -1.86 -12.89
N CYS A 520 -13.02 -1.68 -12.03
CA CYS A 520 -11.67 -1.27 -12.41
C CYS A 520 -10.70 -2.24 -11.74
N TYR A 521 -9.81 -2.81 -12.54
CA TYR A 521 -8.85 -3.82 -12.12
C TYR A 521 -7.44 -3.37 -12.50
N GLU A 522 -6.48 -3.75 -11.67
CA GLU A 522 -5.05 -3.58 -11.95
C GLU A 522 -4.32 -4.90 -11.76
N LEU A 523 -3.38 -5.20 -12.65
CA LEU A 523 -2.40 -6.25 -12.49
C LEU A 523 -1.01 -5.61 -12.54
N PHE A 524 -0.19 -5.88 -11.53
CA PHE A 524 1.25 -5.66 -11.53
C PHE A 524 1.88 -7.05 -11.57
N ALA A 525 2.77 -7.33 -12.52
CA ALA A 525 3.41 -8.63 -12.65
C ALA A 525 4.90 -8.49 -13.00
N LEU A 526 5.73 -9.21 -12.26
CA LEU A 526 7.17 -9.26 -12.41
C LEU A 526 7.54 -10.61 -13.06
N TYR A 527 8.23 -10.56 -14.19
CA TYR A 527 8.69 -11.75 -14.92
C TYR A 527 10.21 -11.69 -15.15
N SER A 528 10.83 -12.83 -15.41
CA SER A 528 12.21 -12.90 -15.90
C SER A 528 12.33 -12.27 -17.30
N GLY A 529 13.38 -11.47 -17.49
CA GLY A 529 13.76 -10.82 -18.75
C GLY A 529 14.13 -11.77 -19.90
N LEU A 530 14.09 -13.09 -19.67
CA LEU A 530 14.32 -14.15 -20.66
C LEU A 530 13.06 -14.53 -21.45
N LEU A 531 11.87 -14.10 -21.04
CA LEU A 531 10.61 -14.40 -21.73
C LEU A 531 10.40 -13.47 -22.95
N SER A 532 9.63 -13.92 -23.94
CA SER A 532 9.17 -13.03 -25.02
C SER A 532 7.99 -12.16 -24.58
N ILE A 533 7.84 -10.99 -25.19
CA ILE A 533 6.71 -10.06 -24.98
C ILE A 533 5.35 -10.75 -25.19
N GLU A 534 5.24 -11.60 -26.20
CA GLU A 534 4.07 -12.44 -26.47
C GLU A 534 3.78 -13.42 -25.32
N THR A 535 4.83 -14.05 -24.77
CA THR A 535 4.72 -15.00 -23.66
C THR A 535 4.24 -14.32 -22.38
N VAL A 536 4.81 -13.15 -22.04
CA VAL A 536 4.37 -12.35 -20.90
C VAL A 536 2.91 -11.89 -21.07
N THR A 537 2.55 -11.41 -22.27
CA THR A 537 1.17 -10.98 -22.58
C THR A 537 0.17 -12.13 -22.45
N LYS A 538 0.53 -13.33 -22.92
CA LYS A 538 -0.26 -14.56 -22.79
C LYS A 538 -0.40 -15.00 -21.33
N PHE A 539 0.67 -14.95 -20.55
CA PHE A 539 0.64 -15.28 -19.12
C PHE A 539 -0.20 -14.30 -18.31
N ASN A 540 -0.10 -12.99 -18.58
CA ASN A 540 -0.97 -11.97 -17.94
C ASN A 540 -2.46 -12.28 -18.15
N ASN A 541 -2.89 -12.54 -19.40
CA ASN A 541 -4.30 -12.85 -19.68
C ASN A 541 -4.75 -14.14 -18.98
N ASN A 542 -3.95 -15.21 -19.03
CA ASN A 542 -4.27 -16.47 -18.34
C ASN A 542 -4.29 -16.34 -16.81
N LEU A 543 -3.44 -15.49 -16.25
CA LEU A 543 -3.36 -15.21 -14.80
C LEU A 543 -4.59 -14.44 -14.32
N ILE A 544 -5.07 -13.47 -15.10
CA ILE A 544 -6.30 -12.71 -14.80
C ILE A 544 -7.51 -13.64 -14.66
N GLU A 545 -7.72 -14.55 -15.61
CA GLU A 545 -8.81 -15.53 -15.55
C GLU A 545 -8.74 -16.46 -14.33
N GLU A 546 -7.53 -16.89 -13.94
CA GLU A 546 -7.34 -17.69 -12.72
C GLU A 546 -7.60 -16.87 -11.43
N LEU A 547 -7.17 -15.61 -11.38
CA LEU A 547 -7.37 -14.75 -10.21
C LEU A 547 -8.83 -14.32 -10.04
N PHE A 548 -9.61 -14.29 -11.12
CA PHE A 548 -11.06 -14.05 -11.06
C PHE A 548 -11.88 -15.15 -10.37
N VAL A 549 -11.28 -16.30 -10.01
CA VAL A 549 -11.92 -17.32 -9.16
C VAL A 549 -12.05 -16.83 -7.71
N TYR A 550 -11.26 -15.85 -7.29
CA TYR A 550 -11.21 -15.34 -5.92
C TYR A 550 -12.11 -14.11 -5.65
N PHE A 551 -13.01 -13.68 -6.56
CA PHE A 551 -13.67 -12.36 -6.51
C PHE A 551 -15.20 -12.33 -6.73
#